data_AF-U2RDS9-F1
#
_entry.id   AF-U2RDS9-F1
#
_cell.length_a   1.000
_cell.length_b   1.000
_cell.length_c   1.000
_cell.angle_alpha   90.00
_cell.angle_beta   90.00
_cell.angle_gamma   90.00
#
_symmetry.space_group_name_H-M   'P 1'
#
loop_
_entity.id
_entity.type
_entity.pdbx_description
1 polymer ?
#
loop_
_entity_poly.entity_id
_entity_poly.type
_entity_poly.pdbx_seq_one_letter_code
_entity_poly.pdbx_strand_id
1 'polypeptide(L)' 'MAVIKSPNQEYTGASAGVYFVNGVGNTDNENLIEWFRDRGYEVEEDSEEKAKKPKK' A
#
# COMPACT_ATOMS: atom_id res chain seq x y z
N MET A 1 -6.48 3.54 8.40
CA MET A 1 -5.36 2.59 8.20
C MET A 1 -5.46 2.05 6.79
N ALA A 2 -4.34 1.91 6.11
CA ALA A 2 -4.25 1.37 4.77
C ALA A 2 -3.23 0.24 4.69
N VAL A 3 -3.54 -0.73 3.87
CA VAL A 3 -2.68 -1.85 3.53
C VAL A 3 -1.94 -1.52 2.24
N ILE A 4 -0.62 -1.52 2.28
CA ILE A 4 0.25 -1.27 1.14
C ILE A 4 0.76 -2.61 0.63
N LYS A 5 0.39 -2.97 -0.59
CA LYS A 5 0.88 -4.14 -1.31
C LYS A 5 2.00 -3.76 -2.26
N SER A 6 3.18 -4.31 -1.99
CA SER A 6 4.35 -4.28 -2.84
C SER A 6 4.14 -5.19 -4.06
N PRO A 7 4.66 -4.81 -5.24
CA PRO A 7 4.67 -5.70 -6.40
C PRO A 7 5.48 -6.99 -6.16
N ASN A 8 6.41 -6.97 -5.20
CA ASN A 8 7.13 -8.15 -4.78
C ASN A 8 6.48 -8.76 -3.54
N GLN A 9 5.76 -9.87 -3.73
CA GLN A 9 5.05 -10.60 -2.66
C GLN A 9 5.97 -11.37 -1.71
N GLU A 10 7.27 -11.47 -2.01
CA GLU A 10 8.25 -12.07 -1.10
C GLU A 10 9.04 -11.00 -0.33
N TYR A 11 8.79 -9.72 -0.61
CA TYR A 11 9.48 -8.62 0.05
C TYR A 11 9.10 -8.52 1.52
N THR A 12 10.08 -8.76 2.39
CA THR A 12 9.94 -8.61 3.84
C THR A 12 11.02 -7.65 4.33
N GLY A 13 10.61 -6.52 4.89
CA GLY A 13 11.52 -5.46 5.32
C GLY A 13 10.83 -4.11 5.52
N ALA A 14 11.57 -3.12 6.00
CA ALA A 14 11.03 -1.77 6.20
C ALA A 14 11.24 -0.88 4.96
N SER A 15 10.20 -0.19 4.50
CA SER A 15 10.27 0.82 3.43
C SER A 15 9.63 2.11 3.90
N ALA A 16 10.38 3.23 3.83
CA ALA A 16 9.94 4.56 4.28
C ALA A 16 9.35 4.59 5.72
N GLY A 17 9.78 3.65 6.59
CA GLY A 17 9.27 3.50 7.95
C GLY A 17 8.06 2.56 8.10
N VAL A 18 7.50 2.07 7.00
CA VAL A 18 6.45 1.04 7.00
C VAL A 18 7.09 -0.35 6.91
N TYR A 19 6.71 -1.25 7.81
CA TYR A 19 7.18 -2.63 7.78
C TYR A 19 6.33 -3.45 6.81
N PHE A 20 6.98 -4.13 5.88
CA PHE A 20 6.36 -5.05 4.92
C PHE A 20 6.68 -6.49 5.31
N VAL A 21 5.69 -7.36 5.18
CA VAL A 21 5.79 -8.80 5.41
C VAL A 21 5.12 -9.50 4.23
N ASN A 22 5.88 -10.31 3.49
CA ASN A 22 5.40 -10.95 2.25
C ASN A 22 4.74 -9.95 1.28
N GLY A 23 5.39 -8.81 1.08
CA GLY A 23 4.92 -7.73 0.24
C GLY A 23 3.76 -6.94 0.80
N VAL A 24 3.28 -7.22 2.02
CA VAL A 24 2.15 -6.51 2.63
C VAL A 24 2.65 -5.66 3.79
N GLY A 25 2.49 -4.34 3.69
CA GLY A 25 2.72 -3.37 4.76
C GLY A 25 1.42 -2.76 5.23
N ASN A 26 1.38 -2.27 6.47
CA ASN A 26 0.23 -1.52 6.98
C ASN A 26 0.72 -0.16 7.50
N THR A 27 0.00 0.89 7.15
CA THR A 27 0.30 2.24 7.62
C THR A 27 -0.97 3.03 7.86
N ASP A 28 -0.96 3.84 8.91
CA ASP A 28 -2.01 4.80 9.24
C ASP A 28 -1.69 6.23 8.76
N ASN A 29 -0.48 6.45 8.21
CA ASN A 29 -0.04 7.78 7.81
C ASN A 29 -0.44 8.10 6.36
N GLU A 30 -1.40 9.00 6.20
CA GLU A 30 -1.94 9.46 4.91
C GLU A 30 -0.85 9.91 3.91
N ASN A 31 0.21 10.59 4.39
CA ASN A 31 1.32 11.02 3.52
C ASN A 31 2.07 9.83 2.90
N LEU A 32 2.22 8.73 3.65
CA LEU A 32 2.88 7.52 3.15
C LEU A 32 1.96 6.79 2.17
N ILE A 33 0.67 6.72 2.47
CA ILE A 33 -0.37 6.11 1.62
C ILE A 33 -0.33 6.74 0.22
N GLU A 34 -0.37 8.08 0.14
CA GLU A 34 -0.31 8.80 -1.13
C GLU A 34 1.04 8.59 -1.85
N TRP A 35 2.15 8.63 -1.11
CA TRP A 35 3.48 8.40 -1.66
C TRP A 35 3.64 6.99 -2.26
N PHE A 36 3.09 5.98 -1.60
CA PHE A 36 3.08 4.60 -2.10
C PHE A 36 2.21 4.48 -3.35
N ARG A 37 1.04 5.13 -3.37
CA ARG A 37 0.15 5.17 -4.53
C ARG A 37 0.82 5.80 -5.76
N ASP A 38 1.54 6.91 -5.57
CA ASP A 38 2.31 7.60 -6.63
C ASP A 38 3.47 6.73 -7.16
N ARG A 39 4.16 6.02 -6.25
CA ARG A 39 5.21 5.05 -6.58
C ARG A 39 4.72 3.82 -7.35
N GLY A 40 3.40 3.60 -7.46
CA GLY A 40 2.81 2.44 -8.12
C GLY A 40 2.66 1.21 -7.23
N TYR A 41 2.64 1.39 -5.91
CA TYR A 41 2.22 0.34 -4.97
C TYR A 41 0.68 0.26 -4.95
N GLU A 42 0.16 -0.94 -4.66
CA GLU A 42 -1.28 -1.14 -4.51
C GLU A 42 -1.66 -0.77 -3.07
N VAL A 43 -2.53 0.23 -2.91
CA VAL A 43 -2.93 0.75 -1.60
C VAL A 43 -4.40 0.45 -1.38
N GLU A 44 -4.69 -0.35 -0.36
CA GLU A 44 -6.03 -0.73 0.09
C GLU A 44 -6.36 0.01 1.39
N GLU A 45 -7.12 1.09 1.28
CA GLU A 45 -7.61 1.86 2.43
C GLU A 45 -8.90 1.19 2.96
N ASP A 46 -8.93 0.82 4.25
CA ASP A 46 -10.09 0.12 4.87
C ASP A 46 -11.29 1.05 5.13
N SER A 47 -11.35 2.20 4.45
CA SER A 47 -12.51 3.09 4.51
C SER A 47 -13.44 2.73 3.37
N GLU A 48 -14.62 2.23 3.72
CA GLU A 48 -15.73 1.89 2.84
C GLU A 48 -16.21 3.09 2.00
N GLU A 49 -15.43 3.60 1.04
CA GLU A 49 -15.95 4.46 -0.01
C GLU A 49 -15.17 4.35 -1.33
N LYS A 50 -15.83 3.67 -2.29
CA LYS A 50 -15.78 3.90 -3.74
C LYS A 50 -14.42 3.82 -4.46
N ALA A 51 -14.32 2.71 -5.19
CA ALA A 51 -14.32 2.70 -6.66
C ALA A 51 -13.39 3.68 -7.41
N LYS A 52 -12.38 3.14 -8.11
CA LYS A 52 -12.35 3.02 -9.60
C LYS A 52 -11.00 2.48 -10.13
N LYS A 53 -11.05 1.22 -10.60
CA LYS A 53 -10.48 0.59 -11.82
C LYS A 53 -9.85 1.54 -12.88
N PRO A 54 -8.88 1.11 -13.74
CA PRO A 54 -9.11 -0.04 -14.64
C PRO A 54 -7.90 -0.92 -15.02
N LYS A 55 -8.16 -2.21 -15.26
CA LYS A 55 -7.31 -3.01 -16.15
C LYS A 55 -8.17 -3.79 -17.14
N LYS A 56 -8.32 -3.12 -18.30
CA LYS A 56 -8.53 -3.57 -19.68
C LYS A 56 -9.76 -4.41 -20.03
#